data_AF-A0A1X7T8K3-F1
#
_entry.id   AF-A0A1X7T8K3-F1
#
_cell.length_a   1.000
_cell.length_b   1.000
_cell.length_c   1.000
_cell.angle_alpha   90.00
_cell.angle_beta   90.00
_cell.angle_gamma   90.00
#
_symmetry.space_group_name_H-M   'P 1'
#
loop_
_entity.id
_entity.type
_entity.pdbx_description
1 polymer ?
#
loop_
_entity_poly.entity_id
_entity_poly.type
_entity_poly.pdbx_seq_one_letter_code
_entity_poly.pdbx_strand_id
1 'polypeptide(L)'
;GGVVNIITGSRDHLIKYLTEHQDIQAIWYFGSAEGSKFVELHSVDNIKRTWVSYGISRDWTSSEQGQGEEFLYHSCEVKNVWIPMGEIFAN
;
A
#
# COMPACT_ATOMS: atom_id res chain seq x y z
N GLY A 1 9.76 7.59 -18.09
CA GLY A 1 8.28 7.50 -18.02
C GLY A 1 7.91 6.26 -17.21
N GLY A 2 6.70 6.19 -16.65
CA GLY A 2 6.25 5.02 -15.86
C GLY A 2 5.90 5.30 -14.39
N VAL A 3 5.82 6.57 -13.98
CA VAL A 3 5.38 6.95 -12.61
C VAL A 3 3.92 6.56 -12.38
N VAL A 4 3.08 6.73 -13.40
CA VAL A 4 1.67 6.30 -13.39
C VAL A 4 1.45 5.40 -14.59
N ASN A 5 0.91 4.20 -14.34
CA ASN A 5 0.54 3.23 -15.37
C ASN A 5 -0.91 2.80 -15.10
N ILE A 6 -1.75 2.78 -16.14
CA ILE A 6 -3.16 2.39 -16.04
C ILE A 6 -3.35 1.11 -16.83
N ILE A 7 -3.90 0.09 -16.17
CA ILE A 7 -4.18 -1.22 -16.77
C ILE A 7 -5.67 -1.50 -16.60
N THR A 8 -6.33 -1.91 -17.67
CA THR A 8 -7.76 -2.25 -17.68
C THR A 8 -7.95 -3.73 -17.96
N GLY A 9 -8.93 -4.36 -17.30
CA GLY A 9 -9.24 -5.77 -17.51
C GLY A 9 -10.07 -6.33 -16.37
N SER A 10 -10.21 -7.66 -16.33
CA SER A 10 -10.84 -8.35 -15.20
C SER A 10 -10.02 -8.13 -13.93
N ARG A 11 -10.64 -7.53 -12.91
CA ARG A 11 -9.99 -7.26 -11.61
C ARG A 11 -9.44 -8.54 -10.99
N ASP A 12 -10.20 -9.62 -10.98
CA ASP A 12 -9.80 -10.88 -10.34
C ASP A 12 -8.62 -11.54 -11.06
N HIS A 13 -8.56 -11.37 -12.39
CA HIS A 13 -7.42 -11.82 -13.16
C HIS A 13 -6.18 -10.97 -12.87
N LEU A 14 -6.32 -9.64 -12.88
CA LEU A 14 -5.22 -8.71 -12.65
C LEU A 14 -4.66 -8.82 -11.22
N ILE A 15 -5.53 -8.89 -10.20
CA ILE A 15 -5.11 -8.90 -8.80
C ILE A 15 -4.32 -10.16 -8.47
N LYS A 16 -4.64 -11.30 -9.10
CA LYS A 16 -3.84 -12.53 -8.96
C LYS A 16 -2.38 -12.27 -9.29
N TYR A 17 -2.10 -11.81 -10.51
CA TYR A 17 -0.73 -11.63 -10.99
C TYR A 17 -0.02 -10.46 -10.30
N LEU A 18 -0.73 -9.37 -9.98
CA LEU A 18 -0.13 -8.23 -9.27
C LEU A 18 0.27 -8.64 -7.84
N THR A 19 -0.58 -9.40 -7.15
CA THR A 19 -0.28 -9.86 -5.78
C THR A 19 0.88 -10.84 -5.75
N GLU A 20 0.95 -11.77 -6.70
CA GLU A 20 2.03 -12.76 -6.79
C GLU A 20 3.37 -12.16 -7.27
N HIS A 21 3.37 -10.92 -7.78
CA HIS A 21 4.57 -10.29 -8.33
C HIS A 21 5.59 -9.92 -7.26
N GLN A 22 6.83 -10.38 -7.44
CA GLN A 22 7.88 -10.23 -6.43
C GLN A 22 8.39 -8.79 -6.28
N ASP A 23 8.38 -8.02 -7.36
CA ASP A 23 8.92 -6.65 -7.37
C ASP A 23 7.91 -5.57 -6.93
N ILE A 24 6.66 -5.94 -6.66
CA ILE A 24 5.66 -5.00 -6.14
C ILE A 24 5.82 -4.88 -4.62
N GLN A 25 5.99 -3.68 -4.08
CA GLN A 25 6.27 -3.50 -2.64
C GLN A 25 5.01 -3.36 -1.78
N ALA A 26 3.87 -2.97 -2.38
CA ALA A 26 2.59 -2.84 -1.70
C ALA A 26 1.41 -3.06 -2.66
N ILE A 27 0.29 -3.59 -2.13
CA ILE A 27 -0.97 -3.77 -2.85
C ILE A 27 -2.08 -3.04 -2.10
N TRP A 28 -2.80 -2.17 -2.81
CA TRP A 28 -4.04 -1.57 -2.33
C TRP A 28 -5.21 -2.20 -3.08
N TYR A 29 -6.10 -2.89 -2.38
CA TYR A 29 -7.22 -3.63 -2.99
C TYR A 29 -8.56 -3.27 -2.37
N PHE A 30 -9.38 -2.57 -3.16
CA PHE A 30 -10.73 -2.15 -2.80
C PHE A 30 -11.75 -2.90 -3.65
N GLY A 31 -12.03 -4.14 -3.24
CA GLY A 31 -12.95 -5.04 -3.91
C GLY A 31 -13.59 -6.00 -2.91
N SER A 32 -13.93 -7.21 -3.35
CA SER A 32 -14.64 -8.20 -2.52
C SER A 32 -13.86 -8.64 -1.26
N ALA A 33 -14.59 -9.23 -0.30
CA ALA A 33 -13.98 -9.83 0.88
C ALA A 33 -13.06 -11.02 0.51
N GLU A 34 -13.48 -11.82 -0.45
CA GLU A 34 -12.72 -12.97 -0.96
C GLU A 34 -11.42 -12.53 -1.62
N GLY A 35 -11.47 -11.47 -2.45
CA GLY A 35 -10.27 -10.90 -3.07
C GLY A 35 -9.34 -10.26 -2.05
N SER A 36 -9.88 -9.65 -1.00
CA SER A 36 -9.08 -9.07 0.10
C SER A 36 -8.30 -10.17 0.82
N LYS A 37 -8.97 -11.28 1.15
CA LYS A 37 -8.34 -12.47 1.73
C LYS A 37 -7.28 -13.08 0.80
N PHE A 38 -7.57 -13.14 -0.51
CA PHE A 38 -6.60 -13.62 -1.50
C PHE A 38 -5.32 -12.77 -1.49
N VAL A 39 -5.47 -11.45 -1.53
CA VAL A 39 -4.37 -10.49 -1.54
C VAL A 39 -3.47 -10.69 -0.32
N GLU A 40 -4.05 -10.74 0.87
CA GLU A 40 -3.29 -10.89 2.11
C GLU A 40 -2.56 -12.23 2.19
N LEU A 41 -3.23 -13.33 1.82
CA LEU A 41 -2.64 -14.67 1.87
C LEU A 41 -1.43 -14.81 0.94
N HIS A 42 -1.51 -14.29 -0.29
CA HIS A 42 -0.44 -14.44 -1.29
C HIS A 42 0.64 -13.37 -1.15
N SER A 43 0.37 -12.27 -0.44
CA SER A 43 1.38 -11.25 -0.13
C SER A 43 2.42 -11.74 0.88
N VAL A 44 2.18 -12.86 1.57
CA VAL A 44 3.12 -13.45 2.53
C VAL A 44 4.46 -13.83 1.89
N ASP A 45 4.47 -14.18 0.61
CA ASP A 45 5.67 -14.69 -0.09
C ASP A 45 6.83 -13.68 -0.10
N ASN A 46 6.54 -12.38 -0.16
CA ASN A 46 7.54 -11.31 -0.01
C ASN A 46 7.17 -10.25 1.01
N ILE A 47 6.16 -10.51 1.84
CA ILE A 47 5.75 -9.65 2.94
C ILE A 47 5.45 -8.22 2.45
N LYS A 48 4.90 -8.10 1.24
CA LYS A 48 4.47 -6.80 0.72
C LYS A 48 3.33 -6.25 1.58
N ARG A 49 3.30 -4.92 1.76
CA ARG A 49 2.26 -4.28 2.58
C ARG A 49 0.91 -4.37 1.86
N THR A 50 -0.13 -4.72 2.58
CA THR A 50 -1.50 -4.78 2.04
C THR A 50 -2.38 -3.73 2.70
N TRP A 51 -3.25 -3.12 1.89
CA TRP A 51 -4.36 -2.30 2.38
C TRP A 51 -5.62 -2.72 1.65
N VAL A 52 -6.54 -3.36 2.37
CA VAL A 52 -7.70 -4.04 1.78
C VAL A 52 -9.00 -3.64 2.45
N SER A 53 -10.08 -3.60 1.67
CA SER A 53 -11.40 -3.12 2.12
C SER A 53 -12.35 -4.19 2.67
N TYR A 54 -12.05 -5.47 2.45
CA TYR A 54 -12.94 -6.59 2.76
C TYR A 54 -14.38 -6.45 2.22
N GLY A 55 -14.57 -5.86 1.04
CA GLY A 55 -15.90 -5.67 0.45
C GLY A 55 -16.62 -4.41 0.90
N ILE A 56 -16.06 -3.64 1.83
CA ILE A 56 -16.66 -2.39 2.30
C ILE A 56 -16.40 -1.29 1.26
N SER A 57 -17.48 -0.69 0.77
CA SER A 57 -17.38 0.40 -0.20
C SER A 57 -16.78 1.65 0.43
N ARG A 58 -15.89 2.31 -0.31
CA ARG A 58 -15.32 3.61 0.04
C ARG A 58 -15.82 4.67 -0.95
N ASP A 59 -16.15 5.85 -0.44
CA ASP A 59 -16.46 6.99 -1.29
C ASP A 59 -15.18 7.73 -1.69
N TRP A 60 -14.71 7.49 -2.92
CA TRP A 60 -13.51 8.13 -3.47
C TRP A 60 -13.69 9.60 -3.84
N THR A 61 -14.93 10.09 -3.90
CA THR A 61 -15.25 11.49 -4.21
C THR A 61 -15.37 12.35 -2.96
N SER A 62 -15.54 11.72 -1.78
CA SER A 62 -15.52 12.39 -0.50
C SER A 62 -14.11 12.85 -0.14
N SER A 63 -13.99 14.10 0.34
CA SER A 63 -12.73 14.63 0.86
C SER A 63 -12.26 13.94 2.14
N GLU A 64 -13.16 13.28 2.86
CA GLU A 64 -12.86 12.55 4.10
C GLU A 64 -12.30 11.15 3.83
N GLN A 65 -12.77 10.49 2.77
CA GLN A 65 -12.44 9.08 2.48
C GLN A 65 -11.53 8.88 1.27
N GLY A 66 -11.56 9.81 0.31
CA GLY A 66 -10.82 9.72 -0.96
C GLY A 66 -9.42 10.32 -0.94
N GLN A 67 -9.01 10.96 0.16
CA GLN A 67 -7.71 11.63 0.29
C GLN A 67 -7.30 11.76 1.77
N GLY A 68 -6.09 12.25 2.03
CA GLY A 68 -5.64 12.66 3.37
C GLY A 68 -4.52 11.80 3.95
N GLU A 69 -4.36 11.86 5.28
CA GLU A 69 -3.24 11.26 6.01
C GLU A 69 -3.19 9.73 5.91
N GLU A 70 -4.33 9.06 5.79
CA GLU A 70 -4.40 7.60 5.65
C GLU A 70 -3.64 7.11 4.40
N PHE A 71 -3.74 7.85 3.29
CA PHE A 71 -3.01 7.53 2.06
C PHE A 71 -1.50 7.71 2.24
N LEU A 72 -1.07 8.75 2.96
CA LEU A 72 0.34 8.98 3.29
C LEU A 72 0.88 7.85 4.17
N TYR A 73 0.09 7.40 5.15
CA TYR A 73 0.45 6.27 6.01
C TYR A 73 0.66 4.98 5.21
N HIS A 74 -0.22 4.68 4.24
CA HIS A 74 -0.09 3.48 3.41
C HIS A 74 0.93 3.61 2.26
N SER A 75 1.41 4.81 1.94
CA SER A 75 2.35 5.05 0.83
C SER A 75 3.78 5.35 1.28
N CYS A 76 3.98 5.70 2.55
CA CYS A 76 5.29 5.98 3.12
C CYS A 76 5.81 4.82 3.98
N GLU A 77 7.12 4.81 4.20
CA GLU A 77 7.78 3.99 5.22
C GLU A 77 8.62 4.88 6.13
N VAL A 78 8.67 4.55 7.42
CA VAL A 78 9.52 5.26 8.36
C VAL A 78 10.92 4.67 8.32
N LYS A 79 11.89 5.48 7.86
CA LYS A 79 13.31 5.16 7.98
C LYS A 79 13.92 5.95 9.13
N ASN A 80 14.05 5.32 10.28
CA ASN A 80 14.70 5.94 11.43
C ASN A 80 16.23 5.94 11.24
N VAL A 81 16.84 7.12 11.32
CA VAL A 81 18.30 7.30 11.21
C VAL A 81 18.79 8.01 12.47
N TRP A 82 19.68 7.37 13.21
CA TRP A 82 20.25 7.92 14.44
C TRP A 82 21.57 8.61 14.11
N ILE A 83 21.67 9.88 14.46
CA ILE A 83 22.85 10.72 14.24
C ILE A 83 23.38 11.14 15.62
N PRO A 84 24.70 11.07 15.86
CA PRO A 84 25.28 11.58 17.11
C PRO A 84 24.92 13.05 17.32
N MET A 85 24.43 13.38 18.51
CA MET A 85 24.27 14.75 18.98
C MET A 85 25.32 15.00 20.06
N GLY A 86 26.16 16.03 19.89
CA GLY A 86 27.11 16.46 20.93
C GLY A 86 26.52 17.55 21.81
N GLU A 87 26.74 17.47 23.13
CA GLU A 87 26.37 18.52 24.11
C GLU A 87 27.58 19.37 24.58
N ILE A 88 28.78 19.20 24.00
CA ILE A 88 29.99 19.82 24.55
C ILE A 88 30.13 21.26 24.02
N PHE A 89 29.62 22.22 24.79
CA PHE A 89 30.13 23.59 24.77
C PHE A 89 31.56 23.55 25.35
N ALA A 90 32.55 23.61 24.48
CA ALA A 90 33.93 23.87 24.89
C ALA A 90 34.07 25.36 25.18
N ASN A 91 33.87 25.75 26.44
CA ASN A 91 34.34 27.02 26.98
C ASN A 91 34.65 26.89 28.46
#